data_AF-A0A5D2P013-F1
#
_entry.id   AF-A0A5D2P013-F1
#
_cell.length_a   1.000
_cell.length_b   1.000
_cell.length_c   1.000
_cell.angle_alpha   90.00
_cell.angle_beta   90.00
_cell.angle_gamma   90.00
#
_symmetry.space_group_name_H-M   'P 1'
#
loop_
_entity.id
_entity.type
_entity.pdbx_description
1 polymer ?
#
loop_
_entity_poly.entity_id
_entity_poly.type
_entity_poly.pdbx_seq_one_letter_code
_entity_poly.pdbx_strand_id
1 'polypeptide(L)'
;MNITLFEMQYLKRKERELEAKEAEIRKREEEVKKKEEALARAGVFLYIKNWPPFLPIIHLDIANEIQDYLHRMQYVAFATFLGVILCLLWNVISVSAASLKGRGIEIWFLAMIYLVVGVPGACFLWYRPLYRACRKDSAFRFGWFFIFYMLHICFCIFAAVAPPIFYQGLSLP
;
A
#
# COMPACT_ATOMS: atom_id res chain seq x y z
N MET A 1 56.52 -9.53 -25.37
CA MET A 1 56.66 -8.49 -24.32
C MET A 1 55.83 -7.22 -24.56
N ASN A 2 55.01 -7.12 -25.62
CA ASN A 2 54.17 -5.94 -25.88
C ASN A 2 52.73 -6.05 -25.35
N ILE A 3 52.25 -7.27 -25.08
CA ILE A 3 50.87 -7.53 -24.61
C ILE A 3 50.67 -7.00 -23.19
N THR A 4 51.64 -7.20 -22.30
CA THR A 4 51.59 -6.75 -20.91
C THR A 4 51.66 -5.23 -20.76
N LEU A 5 52.36 -4.53 -21.66
CA LEU A 5 52.40 -3.06 -21.69
C LEU A 5 51.06 -2.47 -22.12
N PHE A 6 50.39 -3.09 -23.08
CA PHE A 6 49.06 -2.66 -23.52
C PHE A 6 48.01 -2.86 -22.42
N GLU A 7 48.04 -3.99 -21.71
CA GLU A 7 47.17 -4.23 -20.56
C GLU A 7 47.41 -3.24 -19.42
N MET A 8 48.68 -2.94 -19.07
CA MET A 8 48.99 -1.92 -18.07
C MET A 8 48.48 -0.53 -18.46
N GLN A 9 48.60 -0.15 -19.74
CA GLN A 9 48.07 1.12 -20.25
C GLN A 9 46.54 1.16 -20.22
N TYR A 10 45.87 0.06 -20.54
CA TYR A 10 44.42 -0.08 -20.47
C TYR A 10 43.90 0.03 -19.03
N LEU A 11 44.51 -0.68 -18.08
CA LEU A 11 44.15 -0.62 -16.67
C LEU A 11 44.34 0.80 -16.11
N LYS A 12 45.46 1.45 -16.42
CA LYS A 12 45.74 2.83 -16.00
C LYS A 12 44.79 3.87 -16.62
N ARG A 13 44.19 3.55 -17.78
CA ARG A 13 43.12 4.38 -18.37
C ARG A 13 41.80 4.15 -17.65
N LYS A 14 41.47 2.88 -17.36
CA LYS A 14 40.24 2.48 -16.67
C LYS A 14 40.20 2.98 -15.22
N GLU A 15 41.32 2.98 -14.51
CA GLU A 15 41.45 3.58 -13.17
C GLU A 15 41.14 5.07 -13.20
N ARG A 16 41.73 5.82 -14.15
CA ARG A 16 41.45 7.26 -14.29
C ARG A 16 39.99 7.55 -14.66
N GLU A 17 39.37 6.70 -15.49
CA GLU A 17 37.94 6.81 -15.81
C GLU A 17 37.05 6.49 -14.60
N LEU A 18 37.44 5.54 -13.76
CA LEU A 18 36.74 5.22 -12.51
C LEU A 18 36.86 6.35 -11.48
N GLU A 19 38.07 6.87 -11.25
CA GLU A 19 38.29 8.00 -10.34
C GLU A 19 37.50 9.25 -10.78
N ALA A 20 37.42 9.51 -12.10
CA ALA A 20 36.61 10.60 -12.62
C ALA A 20 35.11 10.39 -12.37
N LYS A 21 34.61 9.16 -12.53
CA LYS A 21 33.21 8.82 -12.24
C LYS A 21 32.89 8.87 -10.76
N GLU A 22 33.79 8.37 -9.89
CA GLU A 22 33.62 8.46 -8.44
C GLU A 22 33.60 9.91 -7.97
N ALA A 23 34.47 10.77 -8.52
CA ALA A 23 34.46 12.20 -8.23
C ALA A 23 33.16 12.88 -8.71
N GLU A 24 32.61 12.48 -9.85
CA GLU A 24 31.32 12.98 -10.34
C GLU A 24 30.16 12.52 -9.44
N ILE A 25 30.14 11.24 -9.06
CA ILE A 25 29.13 10.67 -8.16
C ILE A 25 29.16 11.40 -6.81
N ARG A 26 30.34 11.59 -6.21
CA ARG A 26 30.48 12.27 -4.92
C ARG A 26 29.96 13.70 -4.97
N LYS A 27 30.17 14.42 -6.08
CA LYS A 27 29.60 15.76 -6.27
C LYS A 27 28.07 15.73 -6.34
N ARG A 28 27.50 14.77 -7.08
CA ARG A 28 26.04 14.61 -7.18
C ARG A 28 25.43 14.23 -5.83
N GLU A 29 26.08 13.36 -5.06
CA GLU A 29 25.66 12.97 -3.71
C GLU A 29 25.66 14.15 -2.74
N GLU A 30 26.71 14.98 -2.75
CA GLU A 30 26.77 16.20 -1.94
C GLU A 30 25.68 17.21 -2.31
N GLU A 31 25.37 17.37 -3.60
CA GLU A 31 24.28 18.24 -4.05
C GLU A 31 22.91 17.71 -3.62
N VAL A 32 22.69 16.40 -3.71
CA VAL A 32 21.45 15.76 -3.24
C VAL A 32 21.31 15.94 -1.74
N LYS A 33 22.36 15.65 -0.97
CA LYS A 33 22.36 15.81 0.50
C LYS A 33 22.07 17.25 0.92
N LYS A 34 22.68 18.24 0.24
CA LYS A 34 22.38 19.67 0.51
C LYS A 34 20.94 20.04 0.20
N LYS A 35 20.36 19.50 -0.88
CA LYS A 35 18.94 19.71 -1.24
C LYS A 35 18.01 19.05 -0.22
N GLU A 36 18.34 17.84 0.24
CA GLU A 36 17.62 17.12 1.29
C GLU A 36 17.65 17.88 2.63
N GLU A 37 18.82 18.36 3.06
CA GLU A 37 18.98 19.15 4.28
C GLU A 37 18.30 20.53 4.20
N ALA A 38 18.28 21.15 3.02
CA ALA A 38 17.55 22.39 2.78
C ALA A 38 16.02 22.18 2.84
N LEU A 39 15.52 21.07 2.26
CA LEU A 39 14.11 20.71 2.34
C LEU A 39 13.67 20.31 3.75
N ALA A 40 14.51 19.56 4.48
CA ALA A 40 14.25 19.18 5.87
C ALA A 40 14.12 20.41 6.77
N ARG A 41 14.98 21.43 6.56
CA ARG A 41 14.90 22.72 7.27
C ARG A 41 13.69 23.56 6.85
N ALA A 42 13.22 23.42 5.62
CA ALA A 42 12.02 24.11 5.13
C ALA A 42 10.71 23.49 5.66
N GLY A 43 10.77 22.37 6.41
CA GLY A 43 9.58 21.67 6.91
C GLY A 43 8.72 21.07 5.80
N VAL A 44 9.20 21.05 4.55
CA VAL A 44 8.55 20.43 3.41
C VAL A 44 8.94 18.96 3.43
N PHE A 45 8.12 18.16 4.10
CA PHE A 45 8.22 16.70 4.06
C PHE A 45 8.30 16.27 2.59
N LEU A 46 9.41 15.63 2.19
CA LEU A 46 9.62 15.15 0.83
C LEU A 46 8.40 14.31 0.40
N TYR A 47 7.65 14.83 -0.58
CA TYR A 47 6.58 14.09 -1.26
C TYR A 47 7.26 13.04 -2.15
N ILE A 48 7.67 11.92 -1.57
CA ILE A 48 8.24 10.81 -2.33
C ILE A 48 7.12 10.17 -3.16
N LYS A 49 7.46 9.90 -4.43
CA LYS A 49 6.58 9.47 -5.51
C LYS A 49 5.70 8.28 -5.10
N ASN A 50 4.39 8.46 -5.27
CA ASN A 50 3.33 7.50 -4.93
C ASN A 50 3.44 6.19 -5.74
N TRP A 51 3.59 5.06 -5.05
CA TRP A 51 3.48 3.72 -5.65
C TRP A 51 2.19 3.03 -5.15
N PRO A 52 1.27 2.54 -6.01
CA PRO A 52 1.20 2.68 -7.47
C PRO A 52 0.72 4.08 -7.92
N PRO A 53 1.12 4.53 -9.13
CA PRO A 53 0.91 5.89 -9.62
C PRO A 53 -0.55 6.31 -9.84
N PHE A 54 -1.50 5.38 -9.78
CA PHE A 54 -2.92 5.63 -10.09
C PHE A 54 -3.79 6.02 -8.87
N LEU A 55 -3.22 6.02 -7.65
CA LEU A 55 -3.97 6.26 -6.42
C LEU A 55 -3.37 7.43 -5.61
N PRO A 56 -3.65 8.70 -5.97
CA PRO A 56 -3.08 9.90 -5.33
C PRO A 56 -3.52 10.13 -3.87
N ILE A 57 -4.29 9.23 -3.27
CA ILE A 57 -4.85 9.35 -1.91
C ILE A 57 -3.98 8.60 -0.88
N ILE A 58 -3.11 7.67 -1.29
CA ILE A 58 -2.32 6.81 -0.39
C ILE A 58 -0.84 6.88 -0.73
N HIS A 59 -0.11 7.82 -0.10
CA HIS A 59 1.35 7.75 -0.05
C HIS A 59 1.80 6.42 0.53
N LEU A 60 2.49 5.62 -0.28
CA LEU A 60 2.93 4.28 0.10
C LEU A 60 4.38 4.06 -0.34
N ASP A 61 5.32 4.73 0.33
CA ASP A 61 6.74 4.40 0.21
C ASP A 61 7.13 3.38 1.29
N ILE A 62 6.70 2.13 1.08
CA ILE A 62 6.98 1.03 2.00
C ILE A 62 8.49 0.78 2.06
N ALA A 63 9.18 0.85 0.92
CA ALA A 63 10.57 0.44 0.79
C ALA A 63 11.58 1.37 1.49
N ASN A 64 11.30 2.68 1.58
CA ASN A 64 12.20 3.61 2.26
C ASN A 64 11.74 4.01 3.68
N GLU A 65 10.44 3.94 4.01
CA GLU A 65 9.95 4.43 5.31
C GLU A 65 9.74 3.35 6.39
N ILE A 66 9.75 2.06 6.02
CA ILE A 66 9.47 0.94 6.94
C ILE A 66 10.73 0.07 7.07
N GLN A 67 10.95 -0.52 8.26
CA GLN A 67 12.06 -1.46 8.43
C GLN A 67 11.85 -2.73 7.61
N ASP A 68 12.95 -3.28 7.10
CA ASP A 68 12.93 -4.35 6.08
C ASP A 68 12.15 -5.61 6.50
N TYR A 69 12.10 -5.92 7.79
CA TYR A 69 11.34 -7.05 8.34
C TYR A 69 9.80 -6.84 8.35
N LEU A 70 9.33 -5.59 8.37
CA LEU A 70 7.90 -5.23 8.40
C LEU A 70 7.29 -5.10 7.00
N HIS A 71 8.12 -5.04 5.95
CA HIS A 71 7.68 -4.93 4.55
C HIS A 71 6.64 -6.00 4.18
N ARG A 72 6.91 -7.27 4.52
CA ARG A 72 6.01 -8.38 4.19
C ARG A 72 4.61 -8.18 4.78
N MET A 73 4.51 -7.70 6.02
CA MET A 73 3.22 -7.44 6.63
C MET A 73 2.48 -6.29 5.95
N GLN A 74 3.17 -5.20 5.62
CA GLN A 74 2.54 -4.06 4.97
C GLN A 74 2.06 -4.42 3.54
N TYR A 75 2.81 -5.24 2.79
CA TYR A 75 2.38 -5.74 1.49
C TYR A 75 1.15 -6.64 1.58
N VAL A 76 1.09 -7.55 2.56
CA VAL A 76 -0.10 -8.41 2.77
C VAL A 76 -1.30 -7.57 3.20
N ALA A 77 -1.11 -6.59 4.08
CA ALA A 77 -2.16 -5.66 4.49
C ALA A 77 -2.68 -4.82 3.32
N PHE A 78 -1.79 -4.38 2.42
CA PHE A 78 -2.19 -3.67 1.21
C PHE A 78 -2.96 -4.58 0.23
N ALA A 79 -2.48 -5.81 0.03
CA ALA A 79 -3.14 -6.78 -0.84
C ALA A 79 -4.56 -7.15 -0.32
N THR A 80 -4.71 -7.33 0.99
CA THR A 80 -6.01 -7.60 1.61
C THR A 80 -6.94 -6.39 1.51
N PHE A 81 -6.43 -5.17 1.63
CA PHE A 81 -7.21 -3.95 1.44
C PHE A 81 -7.73 -3.84 -0.01
N LEU A 82 -6.86 -4.07 -1.00
CA LEU A 82 -7.28 -4.13 -2.41
C LEU A 82 -8.28 -5.26 -2.67
N GLY A 83 -8.06 -6.43 -2.06
CA GLY A 83 -8.98 -7.57 -2.15
C GLY A 83 -10.38 -7.24 -1.64
N VAL A 84 -10.49 -6.50 -0.52
CA VAL A 84 -11.78 -6.01 0.02
C VAL A 84 -12.46 -5.05 -0.95
N ILE A 85 -11.74 -4.09 -1.54
CA ILE A 85 -12.30 -3.16 -2.53
C ILE A 85 -12.85 -3.94 -3.74
N LEU A 86 -12.07 -4.86 -4.31
CA LEU A 86 -12.49 -5.67 -5.44
C LEU A 86 -13.71 -6.53 -5.10
N CYS A 87 -13.73 -7.15 -3.92
CA CYS A 87 -14.85 -7.96 -3.44
C CYS A 87 -16.14 -7.13 -3.31
N LEU A 88 -16.05 -5.92 -2.73
CA LEU A 88 -17.19 -5.02 -2.57
C LEU A 88 -17.71 -4.48 -3.90
N LEU A 89 -16.81 -4.15 -4.84
CA LEU A 89 -17.19 -3.75 -6.19
C LEU A 89 -17.92 -4.88 -6.92
N TRP A 90 -17.40 -6.11 -6.83
CA TRP A 90 -18.04 -7.28 -7.41
C TRP A 90 -19.41 -7.57 -6.78
N ASN A 91 -19.53 -7.36 -5.46
CA ASN A 91 -20.79 -7.47 -4.74
C ASN A 91 -21.84 -6.50 -5.31
N VAL A 92 -21.50 -5.21 -5.45
CA VAL A 92 -22.42 -4.21 -6.02
C VAL A 92 -22.80 -4.56 -7.46
N ILE A 93 -21.87 -5.01 -8.31
CA ILE A 93 -22.17 -5.42 -9.69
C ILE A 93 -23.15 -6.60 -9.70
N SER A 94 -22.88 -7.62 -8.88
CA SER A 94 -23.69 -8.85 -8.80
C SER A 94 -25.12 -8.56 -8.33
N VAL A 95 -25.24 -7.75 -7.28
CA VAL A 95 -26.54 -7.39 -6.71
C VAL A 95 -27.29 -6.45 -7.66
N SER A 96 -26.61 -5.51 -8.33
CA SER A 96 -27.25 -4.65 -9.35
C SER A 96 -27.83 -5.48 -10.49
N ALA A 97 -27.09 -6.48 -10.99
CA ALA A 97 -27.59 -7.39 -12.02
C ALA A 97 -28.78 -8.25 -11.53
N ALA A 98 -28.79 -8.64 -10.24
CA ALA A 98 -29.90 -9.36 -9.63
C ALA A 98 -31.14 -8.47 -9.45
N SER A 99 -30.97 -7.20 -9.11
CA SER A 99 -32.08 -6.25 -8.96
C SER A 99 -32.76 -5.91 -10.28
N LEU A 100 -32.01 -5.85 -11.40
CA LEU A 100 -32.60 -5.73 -12.74
C LEU A 100 -33.48 -6.93 -13.13
N LYS A 101 -33.26 -8.10 -12.51
CA LYS A 101 -34.09 -9.31 -12.68
C LYS A 101 -35.29 -9.37 -11.72
N GLY A 102 -35.59 -8.27 -11.02
CA GLY A 102 -36.72 -8.17 -10.09
C GLY A 102 -36.45 -8.69 -8.68
N ARG A 103 -35.19 -8.98 -8.30
CA ARG A 103 -34.86 -9.27 -6.90
C ARG A 103 -34.81 -7.97 -6.08
N GLY A 104 -35.32 -8.02 -4.86
CA GLY A 104 -35.62 -6.86 -4.02
C GLY A 104 -34.52 -5.78 -3.96
N ILE A 105 -34.96 -4.51 -4.05
CA ILE A 105 -34.12 -3.31 -3.99
C ILE A 105 -33.36 -3.19 -2.66
N GLU A 106 -33.88 -3.80 -1.60
CA GLU A 106 -33.29 -3.78 -0.25
C GLU A 106 -31.88 -4.37 -0.22
N ILE A 107 -31.66 -5.49 -0.92
CA ILE A 107 -30.34 -6.13 -1.00
C ILE A 107 -29.33 -5.21 -1.69
N TRP A 108 -29.80 -4.48 -2.71
CA TRP A 108 -28.99 -3.51 -3.44
C TRP A 108 -28.60 -2.31 -2.59
N PHE A 109 -29.53 -1.77 -1.79
CA PHE A 109 -29.23 -0.71 -0.83
C PHE A 109 -28.19 -1.15 0.21
N LEU A 110 -28.33 -2.36 0.76
CA LEU A 110 -27.33 -2.90 1.69
C LEU A 110 -25.94 -3.02 1.04
N ALA A 111 -25.87 -3.53 -0.19
CA ALA A 111 -24.61 -3.63 -0.93
C ALA A 111 -23.94 -2.26 -1.14
N MET A 112 -24.72 -1.22 -1.46
CA MET A 112 -24.20 0.13 -1.64
C MET A 112 -23.68 0.74 -0.33
N ILE A 113 -24.43 0.58 0.78
CA ILE A 113 -23.99 1.02 2.11
C ILE A 113 -22.69 0.30 2.49
N TYR A 114 -22.59 -0.99 2.19
CA TYR A 114 -21.42 -1.80 2.48
C TYR A 114 -20.18 -1.35 1.69
N LEU A 115 -20.34 -0.93 0.43
CA LEU A 115 -19.26 -0.30 -0.35
C LEU A 115 -18.83 1.05 0.26
N VAL A 116 -19.81 1.92 0.53
CA VAL A 116 -19.55 3.31 0.99
C VAL A 116 -18.95 3.35 2.39
N VAL A 117 -19.33 2.44 3.28
CA VAL A 117 -18.82 2.40 4.67
C VAL A 117 -17.64 1.44 4.80
N GLY A 118 -17.67 0.30 4.11
CA GLY A 118 -16.66 -0.76 4.23
C GLY A 118 -15.28 -0.33 3.74
N VAL A 119 -15.19 0.34 2.59
CA VAL A 119 -13.91 0.83 2.02
C VAL A 119 -13.25 1.89 2.91
N PRO A 120 -13.91 3.00 3.28
CA PRO A 120 -13.30 3.98 4.18
C PRO A 120 -13.11 3.40 5.59
N GLY A 121 -14.04 2.60 6.10
CA GLY A 121 -13.90 1.92 7.39
C GLY A 121 -12.63 1.07 7.46
N ALA A 122 -12.36 0.25 6.46
CA ALA A 122 -11.14 -0.55 6.36
C ALA A 122 -9.87 0.34 6.30
N CYS A 123 -9.93 1.42 5.52
CA CYS A 123 -8.82 2.37 5.39
C CYS A 123 -8.47 3.06 6.72
N PHE A 124 -9.48 3.52 7.46
CA PHE A 124 -9.29 4.27 8.71
C PHE A 124 -9.03 3.39 9.93
N LEU A 125 -9.69 2.23 10.04
CA LEU A 125 -9.67 1.43 11.27
C LEU A 125 -8.43 0.53 11.38
N TRP A 126 -7.93 0.00 10.27
CA TRP A 126 -6.82 -0.95 10.32
C TRP A 126 -5.66 -0.56 9.39
N TYR A 127 -5.92 -0.11 8.15
CA TYR A 127 -4.83 0.18 7.21
C TYR A 127 -3.96 1.39 7.62
N ARG A 128 -4.59 2.54 7.92
CA ARG A 128 -3.89 3.76 8.38
C ARG A 128 -3.16 3.58 9.72
N PRO A 129 -3.78 2.99 10.76
CA PRO A 129 -3.10 2.73 12.02
C PRO A 129 -1.91 1.79 11.87
N LEU A 130 -2.02 0.75 11.03
CA LEU A 130 -0.93 -0.17 10.74
C LEU A 130 0.25 0.55 10.08
N TYR A 131 0.00 1.32 9.02
CA TYR A 131 1.05 2.09 8.35
C TYR A 131 1.79 3.04 9.32
N ARG A 132 1.04 3.71 10.20
CA ARG A 132 1.63 4.55 11.26
C ARG A 132 2.38 3.75 12.32
N ALA A 133 1.95 2.52 12.62
CA ALA A 133 2.61 1.64 13.58
C ALA A 133 3.96 1.16 13.04
N CYS A 134 3.99 0.69 11.79
CA CYS A 134 5.20 0.24 11.09
C CYS A 134 6.27 1.35 11.00
N ARG A 135 5.86 2.62 10.86
CA ARG A 135 6.76 3.77 10.80
C ARG A 135 7.36 4.23 12.13
N LYS A 136 6.71 3.98 13.26
CA LYS A 136 7.18 4.48 14.58
C LYS A 136 7.40 3.34 15.59
N ASP A 137 7.48 2.11 15.10
CA ASP A 137 7.66 0.87 15.88
C ASP A 137 6.83 0.81 17.18
N SER A 138 5.53 1.12 17.07
CA SER A 138 4.65 1.29 18.23
C SER A 138 3.76 0.07 18.44
N ALA A 139 4.10 -0.75 19.45
CA ALA A 139 3.37 -1.97 19.80
C ALA A 139 1.87 -1.73 20.11
N PHE A 140 1.54 -0.62 20.78
CA PHE A 140 0.15 -0.28 21.09
C PHE A 140 -0.72 -0.07 19.85
N ARG A 141 -0.17 0.57 18.81
CA ARG A 141 -0.88 0.78 17.53
C ARG A 141 -0.99 -0.51 16.71
N PHE A 142 -0.02 -1.41 16.87
CA PHE A 142 -0.06 -2.74 16.29
C PHE A 142 -1.15 -3.62 16.94
N GLY A 143 -1.32 -3.53 18.26
CA GLY A 143 -2.44 -4.17 18.97
C GLY A 143 -3.80 -3.65 18.52
N TRP A 144 -3.93 -2.34 18.34
CA TRP A 144 -5.16 -1.72 17.78
C TRP A 144 -5.47 -2.26 16.38
N PHE A 145 -4.46 -2.36 15.51
CA PHE A 145 -4.61 -2.98 14.19
C PHE A 145 -5.22 -4.38 14.29
N PHE A 146 -4.67 -5.27 15.13
CA PHE A 146 -5.17 -6.64 15.24
C PHE A 146 -6.63 -6.73 15.70
N ILE A 147 -7.02 -5.93 16.70
CA ILE A 147 -8.39 -5.95 17.21
C ILE A 147 -9.37 -5.54 16.12
N PHE A 148 -9.11 -4.40 15.45
CA PHE A 148 -10.01 -3.92 14.39
C PHE A 148 -9.98 -4.79 13.13
N TYR A 149 -8.81 -5.37 12.81
CA TYR A 149 -8.70 -6.30 11.69
C TYR A 149 -9.46 -7.61 11.95
N MET A 150 -9.36 -8.17 13.16
CA MET A 150 -10.18 -9.33 13.58
C MET A 150 -11.67 -9.02 13.53
N LEU A 151 -12.10 -7.89 14.12
CA LEU A 151 -13.50 -7.46 14.07
C LEU A 151 -13.99 -7.28 12.63
N HIS A 152 -13.17 -6.72 11.74
CA HIS A 152 -13.49 -6.56 10.33
C HIS A 152 -13.64 -7.92 9.62
N ILE A 153 -12.76 -8.88 9.89
CA ILE A 153 -12.88 -10.25 9.37
C ILE A 153 -14.16 -10.90 9.86
N CYS A 154 -14.44 -10.85 11.17
CA CYS A 154 -15.68 -11.40 11.73
C CYS A 154 -16.92 -10.79 11.08
N PHE A 155 -16.91 -9.48 10.86
CA PHE A 155 -17.98 -8.77 10.17
C PHE A 155 -18.13 -9.20 8.71
N CYS A 156 -17.02 -9.35 7.97
CA CYS A 156 -17.04 -9.88 6.61
C CYS A 156 -17.56 -11.32 6.52
N ILE A 157 -17.20 -12.18 7.48
CA ILE A 157 -17.73 -13.56 7.57
C ILE A 157 -19.23 -13.51 7.85
N PHE A 158 -19.67 -12.70 8.81
CA PHE A 158 -21.08 -12.54 9.12
C PHE A 158 -21.89 -12.05 7.90
N ALA A 159 -21.38 -11.05 7.19
CA ALA A 159 -22.00 -10.54 5.97
C ALA A 159 -22.00 -11.56 4.83
N ALA A 160 -20.97 -12.41 4.72
CA ALA A 160 -20.89 -13.46 3.71
C ALA A 160 -21.85 -14.64 3.99
N VAL A 161 -22.01 -15.01 5.27
CA VAL A 161 -22.95 -16.05 5.70
C VAL A 161 -24.40 -15.57 5.53
N ALA A 162 -24.64 -14.25 5.60
CA ALA A 162 -25.95 -13.64 5.42
C ALA A 162 -27.04 -14.37 6.25
N PRO A 163 -26.87 -14.49 7.58
CA PRO A 163 -27.78 -15.28 8.40
C PRO A 163 -29.22 -14.80 8.20
N PRO A 164 -30.20 -15.73 8.11
CA PRO A 164 -31.56 -15.47 7.61
C PRO A 164 -32.39 -14.52 8.48
N ILE A 165 -31.82 -13.94 9.53
CA ILE A 165 -32.40 -12.93 10.41
C ILE A 165 -32.81 -11.68 9.63
N PHE A 166 -32.04 -11.31 8.59
CA PHE A 166 -32.35 -10.17 7.70
C PHE A 166 -32.95 -10.59 6.35
N TYR A 167 -33.03 -11.90 6.07
CA TYR A 167 -33.31 -12.45 4.74
C TYR A 167 -34.51 -13.41 4.73
N GLN A 168 -35.51 -13.17 5.59
CA GLN A 168 -36.73 -13.97 5.58
C GLN A 168 -37.48 -13.79 4.24
N GLY A 169 -37.29 -14.74 3.31
CA GLY A 169 -38.11 -14.87 2.09
C GLY A 169 -37.43 -14.62 0.74
N LEU A 170 -36.11 -14.37 0.67
CA LEU A 170 -35.39 -14.11 -0.60
C LEU A 170 -34.26 -15.11 -0.92
N SER A 171 -34.19 -16.23 -0.19
CA SER A 171 -33.29 -17.33 -0.52
C SER A 171 -33.67 -17.95 -1.87
N LEU A 172 -32.68 -18.07 -2.76
CA LEU A 172 -32.79 -18.76 -4.05
C LEU A 172 -33.47 -20.14 -3.88
N PRO A 173 -34.41 -20.53 -4.76
CA PRO A 173 -34.82 -21.92 -4.88
C PRO A 173 -33.64 -22.81 -5.34
#